data_AF-A0A1F3ZN32-F1
#
_entry.id   AF-A0A1F3ZN32-F1
#
_cell.length_a   1.000
_cell.length_b   1.000
_cell.length_c   1.000
_cell.angle_alpha   90.00
_cell.angle_beta   90.00
_cell.angle_gamma   90.00
#
_symmetry.space_group_name_H-M   'P 1'
#
loop_
_entity.id
_entity.type
_entity.pdbx_description
1 polymer ?
#
loop_
_entity_poly.entity_id
_entity_poly.type
_entity_poly.pdbx_seq_one_letter_code
_entity_poly.pdbx_strand_id
1 'polypeptide(L)'
;MKKTKRRPSKRRPVWERGYLSHGYWLGNERLGTVKTGARGEWDGKYRWQAGNRAGETLSLAEAKRAVEGTVLIGSSQLQLFND
;
A
#
# COMPACT_ATOMS: atom_id res chain seq x y z
N MET A 1 11.06 22.33 34.32
CA MET A 1 10.12 22.28 33.16
C MET A 1 10.19 20.90 32.50
N LYS A 2 9.14 20.08 32.62
CA LYS A 2 9.11 18.74 31.99
C LYS A 2 8.83 18.92 30.48
N LYS A 3 9.81 18.61 29.63
CA LYS A 3 9.64 18.61 28.18
C LYS A 3 8.69 17.46 27.81
N THR A 4 7.48 17.79 27.37
CA THR A 4 6.53 16.81 26.85
C THR A 4 7.10 16.20 25.57
N LYS A 5 7.44 14.90 25.61
CA LYS A 5 7.88 14.15 24.43
C LYS A 5 6.74 14.17 23.41
N ARG A 6 6.92 14.90 22.31
CA ARG A 6 5.99 14.88 21.16
C ARG A 6 5.94 13.44 20.65
N ARG A 7 4.74 12.84 20.62
CA ARG A 7 4.53 11.53 20.00
C ARG A 7 5.04 11.60 18.55
N PRO A 8 5.84 10.61 18.08
CA PRO A 8 6.27 10.61 16.69
C PRO A 8 5.02 10.64 15.80
N SER A 9 4.92 11.63 14.91
CA SER A 9 3.81 11.70 13.96
C SER A 9 3.83 10.41 13.16
N LYS A 10 2.77 9.59 13.26
CA LYS A 10 2.61 8.40 12.42
C LYS A 10 2.78 8.86 10.97
N ARG A 11 3.85 8.40 10.31
CA ARG A 11 4.12 8.73 8.91
C ARG A 11 2.87 8.35 8.12
N ARG A 12 2.41 9.21 7.22
CA ARG A 12 1.29 8.88 6.34
C ARG A 12 1.84 8.09 5.16
N PRO A 13 1.19 6.98 4.78
CA PRO A 13 1.54 6.33 3.55
C PRO A 13 1.33 7.27 2.36
N VAL A 14 2.16 7.13 1.33
CA VAL A 14 2.11 7.93 0.10
C VAL A 14 2.11 7.03 -1.12
N TRP A 15 1.42 7.46 -2.16
CA TRP A 15 1.47 6.83 -3.46
C TRP A 15 2.57 7.46 -4.30
N GLU A 16 3.48 6.64 -4.79
CA GLU A 16 4.48 7.00 -5.78
C GLU A 16 4.11 6.38 -7.14
N ARG A 17 4.24 7.14 -8.22
CA ARG A 17 3.93 6.68 -9.58
C ARG A 17 5.22 6.36 -10.32
N GLY A 18 5.30 5.13 -10.84
CA GLY A 18 6.35 4.67 -11.75
C GLY A 18 5.83 4.47 -13.18
N TYR A 19 6.65 3.83 -14.02
CA TYR A 19 6.24 3.42 -15.36
C TYR A 19 5.27 2.25 -15.27
N LEU A 20 4.03 2.47 -15.74
CA LEU A 20 2.91 1.51 -15.69
C LEU A 20 2.65 0.89 -14.30
N SER A 21 3.12 1.55 -13.24
CA SER A 21 3.06 1.01 -11.88
C SER A 21 2.92 2.14 -10.86
N HIS A 22 2.39 1.80 -9.70
CA HIS A 22 2.26 2.68 -8.55
C HIS A 22 2.71 1.93 -7.30
N GLY A 23 3.62 2.51 -6.53
CA GLY A 23 4.05 1.99 -5.23
C GLY A 23 3.34 2.72 -4.10
N TYR A 24 2.88 1.97 -3.09
CA TYR A 24 2.35 2.54 -1.85
C TYR A 24 3.42 2.39 -0.76
N TRP A 25 3.89 3.51 -0.22
CA TRP A 25 5.07 3.59 0.63
C TRP A 25 4.76 4.23 1.97
N LEU A 26 5.38 3.75 3.03
CA LEU A 26 5.38 4.36 4.36
C LEU A 26 6.82 4.61 4.82
N GLY A 27 7.31 5.82 4.60
CA GLY A 27 8.74 6.10 4.77
C GLY A 27 9.57 5.30 3.76
N ASN A 28 10.37 4.35 4.24
CA ASN A 28 11.22 3.50 3.39
C ASN A 28 10.62 2.10 3.14
N GLU A 29 9.44 1.83 3.70
CA GLU A 29 8.78 0.53 3.57
C GLU A 29 7.74 0.56 2.45
N ARG A 30 7.79 -0.42 1.54
CA ARG A 30 6.78 -0.57 0.50
C ARG A 30 5.65 -1.46 1.00
N LEU A 31 4.48 -0.86 1.20
CA LEU A 31 3.28 -1.51 1.71
C LEU A 31 2.48 -2.22 0.61
N GLY A 32 2.57 -1.73 -0.63
CA GLY A 32 1.91 -2.36 -1.76
C GLY A 32 2.35 -1.82 -3.11
N THR A 33 1.89 -2.48 -4.17
CA THR A 33 2.10 -2.06 -5.55
C THR A 33 0.83 -2.28 -6.37
N VAL A 34 0.59 -1.39 -7.32
CA VAL A 34 -0.38 -1.57 -8.41
C VAL A 34 0.39 -1.54 -9.72
N LYS A 35 0.13 -2.47 -10.63
CA LYS A 35 0.72 -2.54 -11.96
C LYS A 35 -0.40 -2.60 -13.00
N THR A 36 -0.23 -1.81 -14.04
CA THR A 36 -1.01 -1.87 -15.27
C THR A 36 -0.18 -2.64 -16.28
N GLY A 37 -0.76 -3.65 -16.92
CA GLY A 37 -0.07 -4.30 -18.02
C GLY A 37 0.07 -3.37 -19.22
N ALA A 38 1.10 -3.60 -20.04
CA ALA A 38 1.32 -2.83 -21.25
C ALA A 38 0.14 -3.00 -22.23
N ARG A 39 -0.10 -1.97 -23.04
CA ARG A 39 -1.19 -1.95 -24.02
C ARG A 39 -0.97 -3.09 -25.04
N GLY A 40 -1.85 -4.09 -25.02
CA GLY A 40 -1.81 -5.24 -25.93
C GLY A 40 -1.30 -6.55 -25.32
N GLU A 41 -0.78 -6.53 -24.09
CA GLU A 41 -0.22 -7.72 -23.44
C GLU A 41 -1.11 -8.22 -22.28
N TRP A 42 -1.91 -7.33 -21.68
CA TRP A 42 -2.81 -7.62 -20.57
C TRP A 42 -4.14 -6.94 -20.85
N ASP A 43 -5.28 -7.57 -20.48
CA ASP A 43 -6.67 -7.16 -20.76
C ASP A 43 -7.10 -5.77 -20.21
N GLY A 44 -6.18 -4.80 -20.03
CA GLY A 44 -6.46 -3.50 -19.41
C GLY A 44 -6.70 -3.59 -17.90
N LYS A 45 -6.41 -4.74 -17.29
CA LYS A 45 -6.60 -4.99 -15.85
C LYS A 45 -5.46 -4.41 -15.02
N TYR A 46 -5.81 -3.82 -13.88
CA TYR A 46 -4.88 -3.37 -12.85
C TYR A 46 -4.63 -4.52 -11.88
N ARG A 47 -3.40 -5.00 -11.80
CA ARG A 47 -2.99 -5.97 -10.77
C ARG A 47 -2.49 -5.22 -9.56
N TRP A 48 -2.89 -5.64 -8.38
CA TRP A 48 -2.41 -5.07 -7.14
C TRP A 48 -1.89 -6.15 -6.21
N GLN A 49 -0.93 -5.78 -5.36
CA GLN A 49 -0.36 -6.64 -4.35
C GLN A 49 -0.07 -5.82 -3.09
N ALA A 50 -0.41 -6.36 -1.93
CA ALA A 50 -0.10 -5.78 -0.63
C ALA A 50 0.07 -6.90 0.40
N GLY A 51 1.21 -6.90 1.11
CA GLY A 51 1.59 -8.01 1.99
C GLY A 51 1.51 -9.37 1.28
N ASN A 52 0.76 -10.32 1.86
CA ASN A 52 0.54 -11.66 1.31
C ASN A 52 -0.71 -11.76 0.40
N ARG A 53 -1.36 -10.65 0.05
CA ARG A 53 -2.54 -10.65 -0.82
C ARG A 53 -2.25 -9.99 -2.15
N ALA A 54 -2.88 -10.49 -3.20
CA ALA A 54 -2.86 -9.92 -4.53
C ALA A 54 -4.23 -10.08 -5.19
N GLY A 55 -4.51 -9.25 -6.19
CA GLY A 55 -5.75 -9.32 -6.95
C GLY A 55 -5.69 -8.50 -8.23
N GLU A 56 -6.76 -8.57 -9.00
CA GLU A 56 -6.92 -7.86 -10.27
C GLU A 56 -8.21 -7.04 -10.24
N THR A 57 -8.18 -5.82 -10.74
CA THR A 57 -9.34 -4.93 -10.85
C THR A 57 -9.37 -4.28 -12.23
N LEU A 58 -10.54 -3.75 -12.61
CA LEU A 58 -10.72 -3.05 -13.89
C LEU A 58 -10.33 -1.57 -13.79
N SER A 59 -10.28 -1.01 -12.57
CA SER A 59 -9.94 0.38 -12.33
C SER A 59 -8.73 0.56 -11.41
N LEU A 60 -7.93 1.58 -11.70
CA LEU A 60 -6.81 2.01 -10.86
C LEU A 60 -7.28 2.38 -9.45
N ALA A 61 -8.43 3.03 -9.35
CA ALA A 61 -8.97 3.49 -8.06
C ALA A 61 -9.32 2.30 -7.16
N GLU A 62 -9.90 1.25 -7.74
CA GLU A 62 -10.22 0.01 -7.02
C GLU A 62 -8.96 -0.73 -6.58
N ALA A 63 -7.96 -0.83 -7.47
CA ALA A 63 -6.67 -1.42 -7.13
C ALA A 63 -5.99 -0.70 -5.96
N LYS A 64 -5.99 0.64 -5.98
CA LYS A 64 -5.44 1.45 -4.88
C LYS A 64 -6.20 1.22 -3.57
N ARG A 65 -7.54 1.25 -3.60
CA ARG A 65 -8.37 0.97 -2.42
C ARG A 65 -8.13 -0.42 -1.85
N ALA A 66 -7.94 -1.41 -2.71
CA ALA A 66 -7.70 -2.79 -2.29
C ALA A 66 -6.34 -2.95 -1.60
N VAL A 67 -5.30 -2.24 -2.09
CA VAL A 67 -4.00 -2.12 -1.41
C VAL A 67 -4.17 -1.45 -0.06
N GLU A 68 -4.82 -0.29 -0.01
CA GLU A 68 -5.02 0.46 1.23
C GLU A 68 -5.79 -0.35 2.27
N GLY A 69 -6.87 -1.04 1.88
CA GLY A 69 -7.65 -1.91 2.75
C GLY A 69 -6.86 -3.11 3.26
N THR A 70 -6.07 -3.75 2.40
CA THR A 70 -5.20 -4.86 2.80
C THR A 70 -4.11 -4.42 3.77
N VAL A 71 -3.50 -3.27 3.51
CA VAL A 71 -2.51 -2.67 4.41
C VAL A 71 -3.13 -2.32 5.75
N LEU A 72 -4.34 -1.75 5.76
CA LEU A 72 -5.06 -1.45 7.00
C LEU A 72 -5.30 -2.73 7.82
N ILE A 73 -5.80 -3.79 7.18
CA ILE A 73 -6.03 -5.09 7.83
C ILE A 73 -4.70 -5.69 8.33
N GLY A 74 -3.65 -5.68 7.50
CA GLY A 74 -2.34 -6.23 7.83
C GLY A 74 -1.62 -5.46 8.94
N SER A 75 -1.77 -4.13 8.98
CA SER A 75 -1.22 -3.28 10.04
C SER A 75 -1.91 -3.48 11.39
N SER A 76 -3.20 -3.85 11.39
CA SER A 76 -3.90 -4.29 12.61
C SER A 76 -3.46 -5.67 13.10
N GLN A 77 -2.86 -6.50 12.24
CA GLN A 77 -2.47 -7.88 12.60
C GLN A 77 -1.14 -7.97 13.37
N LEU A 78 -0.35 -6.90 13.45
CA LEU A 78 0.93 -6.88 14.19
C LEU A 78 0.82 -6.13 15.53
N GLN A 79 0.17 -6.75 16.52
CA GLN A 79 0.48 -6.60 17.96
C GLN A 79 0.07 -7.86 18.75
N LEU A 80 0.41 -9.05 18.26
CA LEU A 80 0.10 -10.31 18.97
C LEU A 80 1.16 -10.71 20.01
N PHE A 81 2.32 -10.04 20.05
CA PHE A 81 3.35 -10.27 21.07
C PHE A 81 3.98 -8.94 21.50
N ASN A 82 3.46 -8.35 22.58
CA ASN A 82 4.24 -7.50 23.45
C ASN A 82 4.59 -8.37 24.67
N ASP A 83 5.87 -8.67 24.86
CA ASP A 83 6.43 -9.22 26.10
C ASP A 83 6.71 -8.07 27.10
#